data_AF-A0A0G0NV29-F1
#
_entry.id   AF-A0A0G0NV29-F1
#
_cell.length_a   1.000
_cell.length_b   1.000
_cell.length_c   1.000
_cell.angle_alpha   90.00
_cell.angle_beta   90.00
_cell.angle_gamma   90.00
#
_symmetry.space_group_name_H-M   'P 1'
#
loop_
_entity.id
_entity.type
_entity.pdbx_description
1 polymer ?
#
loop_
_entity_poly.entity_id
_entity_poly.type
_entity_poly.pdbx_seq_one_letter_code
_entity_poly.pdbx_strand_id
1 'polypeptide(L)'
;MENQTNINAIAVEKKSLIDQITQFAIPILTITSQILMAAKFPQWGLILTLMAQPFWLYSTWKSYKKAGQIGILINTILYTLVTAAGVVNYWLLK
;
A
#
# COMPACT_ATOMS: atom_id res chain seq x y z
N MET A 1 38.53 -16.05 16.13
CA MET A 1 37.09 -16.40 16.31
C MET A 1 36.17 -15.17 16.31
N GLU A 2 36.68 -13.96 16.49
CA GLU A 2 35.92 -12.69 16.43
C GLU A 2 35.55 -12.24 14.99
N ASN A 3 36.26 -12.75 13.99
CA ASN A 3 36.10 -12.34 12.59
C ASN A 3 34.91 -13.01 11.86
N GLN A 4 34.40 -14.16 12.35
CA GLN A 4 33.19 -14.79 11.77
C GLN A 4 31.91 -14.15 12.29
N THR A 5 31.92 -13.60 13.51
CA THR A 5 30.77 -12.92 14.12
C THR A 5 30.42 -11.62 13.38
N ASN A 6 31.43 -10.92 12.85
CA ASN A 6 31.25 -9.68 12.07
C ASN A 6 30.82 -9.92 10.62
N ILE A 7 31.12 -11.07 10.00
CA ILE A 7 30.66 -11.40 8.64
C ILE A 7 29.16 -11.72 8.65
N ASN A 8 28.66 -12.35 9.72
CA ASN A 8 27.25 -12.68 9.87
C ASN A 8 26.36 -11.47 10.23
N ALA A 9 26.94 -10.41 10.80
CA ALA A 9 26.25 -9.14 11.06
C ALA A 9 25.96 -8.34 9.76
N ILE A 10 26.62 -8.71 8.65
CA ILE A 10 26.48 -8.10 7.33
C ILE A 10 25.75 -9.05 6.37
N ALA A 11 24.89 -9.94 6.89
CA ALA A 11 23.84 -10.52 6.08
C ALA A 11 22.83 -9.41 5.76
N VAL A 12 23.15 -8.56 4.78
CA VAL A 12 22.27 -7.52 4.25
C VAL A 12 20.94 -8.20 3.93
N GLU A 13 19.90 -7.94 4.74
CA GLU A 13 18.55 -8.44 4.50
C GLU A 13 18.18 -8.00 3.08
N LYS A 14 18.20 -8.95 2.13
CA LYS A 14 17.95 -8.67 0.73
C LYS A 14 16.54 -8.12 0.63
N LYS A 15 16.40 -6.79 0.49
CA LYS A 15 15.09 -6.14 0.37
C LYS A 15 14.34 -6.79 -0.79
N SER A 16 13.17 -7.36 -0.48
CA SER A 16 12.30 -7.96 -1.49
C SER A 16 11.99 -6.91 -2.56
N LEU A 17 11.98 -7.30 -3.83
CA LEU A 17 11.58 -6.41 -4.93
C LEU A 17 10.18 -5.83 -4.69
N ILE A 18 9.29 -6.62 -4.08
CA ILE A 18 7.93 -6.19 -3.73
C ILE A 18 7.97 -5.08 -2.68
N ASP A 19 8.90 -5.13 -1.72
CA ASP A 19 9.06 -4.06 -0.73
C ASP A 19 9.49 -2.75 -1.38
N GLN A 20 10.44 -2.82 -2.32
CA GLN A 20 10.92 -1.64 -3.05
C GLN A 20 9.80 -1.03 -3.90
N ILE A 21 9.08 -1.86 -4.66
CA ILE A 21 7.95 -1.40 -5.47
C ILE A 21 6.88 -0.77 -4.56
N THR A 22 6.51 -1.43 -3.47
CA THR A 22 5.49 -0.94 -2.52
C THR A 22 5.88 0.41 -1.92
N GLN A 23 7.16 0.60 -1.58
CA GLN A 23 7.69 1.83 -0.99
C GLN A 23 7.47 3.05 -1.90
N PHE A 24 7.53 2.89 -3.22
CA PHE A 24 7.29 3.97 -4.17
C PHE A 24 5.84 4.01 -4.68
N ALA A 25 5.22 2.86 -4.91
CA ALA A 25 3.87 2.76 -5.45
C ALA A 25 2.83 3.39 -4.51
N ILE A 26 2.92 3.14 -3.20
CA ILE A 26 1.99 3.71 -2.21
C ILE A 26 1.96 5.25 -2.27
N PRO A 27 3.08 5.97 -2.04
CA PRO A 27 3.05 7.42 -2.00
C PRO A 27 2.67 8.02 -3.35
N ILE A 28 3.20 7.49 -4.47
CA ILE A 28 2.89 8.00 -5.81
C ILE A 28 1.38 7.87 -6.09
N LEU A 29 0.83 6.65 -5.98
CA LEU A 29 -0.58 6.42 -6.30
C LEU A 29 -1.52 7.15 -5.33
N THR A 30 -1.19 7.15 -4.03
CA THR A 30 -2.03 7.79 -3.02
C THR A 30 -2.04 9.31 -3.19
N ILE A 31 -0.88 9.96 -3.30
CA ILE A 31 -0.80 11.42 -3.44
C ILE A 31 -1.43 11.86 -4.77
N THR A 32 -1.12 11.18 -5.88
CA THR A 32 -1.74 11.51 -7.17
C THR A 32 -3.25 11.34 -7.12
N SER A 33 -3.76 10.30 -6.44
CA SER A 33 -5.21 10.15 -6.25
C SER A 33 -5.84 11.31 -5.48
N GLN A 34 -5.20 11.78 -4.40
CA GLN A 34 -5.69 12.93 -3.61
C GLN A 34 -5.64 14.23 -4.41
N ILE A 35 -4.61 14.43 -5.23
CA ILE A 35 -4.52 15.57 -6.15
C ILE A 35 -5.68 15.54 -7.14
N LEU A 36 -5.99 14.39 -7.75
CA LEU A 36 -7.09 14.26 -8.72
C LEU A 36 -8.46 14.46 -8.06
N MET A 37 -8.66 13.95 -6.85
CA MET A 37 -9.87 14.20 -6.06
C MET A 37 -10.03 15.70 -5.79
N ALA A 38 -8.98 16.38 -5.33
CA ALA A 38 -9.00 17.82 -5.06
C ALA A 38 -9.20 18.66 -6.34
N ALA A 39 -8.65 18.20 -7.47
CA ALA A 39 -8.79 18.84 -8.78
C ALA A 39 -10.14 18.58 -9.46
N LYS A 40 -11.14 18.01 -8.75
CA LYS A 40 -12.47 17.68 -9.27
C LYS A 40 -12.48 16.65 -10.41
N PHE A 41 -11.51 15.73 -10.39
CA PHE A 41 -11.49 14.53 -11.25
C PHE A 41 -11.68 13.25 -10.41
N PRO A 42 -12.81 13.10 -9.68
CA PRO A 42 -13.02 12.01 -8.73
C PRO A 42 -12.99 10.63 -9.39
N GLN A 43 -13.38 10.51 -10.66
CA GLN A 43 -13.36 9.25 -11.40
C GLN A 43 -11.95 8.65 -11.51
N TRP A 44 -10.97 9.51 -11.79
CA TRP A 44 -9.57 9.11 -11.91
C TRP A 44 -8.91 9.01 -10.54
N GLY A 45 -9.31 9.87 -9.60
CA GLY A 45 -8.93 9.76 -8.20
C GLY A 45 -9.29 8.39 -7.62
N LEU A 46 -10.54 7.96 -7.76
CA LEU A 46 -11.03 6.65 -7.26
C LEU A 46 -10.29 5.47 -7.89
N ILE A 47 -10.02 5.51 -9.20
CA ILE A 47 -9.24 4.46 -9.88
C ILE A 47 -7.83 4.37 -9.28
N LEU A 48 -7.12 5.50 -9.15
CA LEU A 48 -5.76 5.48 -8.58
C LEU A 48 -5.76 5.07 -7.11
N THR A 49 -6.76 5.49 -6.33
CA THR A 49 -6.93 5.03 -4.95
C THR A 49 -7.11 3.51 -4.92
N LEU A 50 -7.93 2.93 -5.80
CA LEU A 50 -8.15 1.49 -5.87
C LEU A 50 -6.88 0.74 -6.32
N MET A 51 -6.14 1.29 -7.29
CA MET A 51 -4.84 0.76 -7.73
C MET A 51 -3.78 0.77 -6.64
N ALA A 52 -3.88 1.68 -5.66
CA ALA A 52 -2.96 1.70 -4.50
C ALA A 52 -3.24 0.57 -3.51
N GLN A 53 -4.46 0.02 -3.47
CA GLN A 53 -4.89 -0.92 -2.42
C GLN A 53 -4.11 -2.23 -2.36
N PRO A 54 -3.69 -2.88 -3.47
CA PRO A 54 -2.84 -4.07 -3.40
C PRO A 54 -1.52 -3.83 -2.66
N PHE A 55 -0.91 -2.66 -2.84
CA PHE A 55 0.33 -2.28 -2.15
C PHE A 55 0.09 -1.99 -0.67
N TRP A 56 -1.01 -1.30 -0.35
CA TRP A 56 -1.44 -1.09 1.03
C TRP A 56 -1.75 -2.42 1.74
N LEU A 57 -2.45 -3.35 1.09
CA LEU A 57 -2.76 -4.67 1.65
C LEU A 57 -1.49 -5.46 1.94
N TYR A 58 -0.54 -5.49 0.99
CA TYR A 58 0.76 -6.13 1.20
C TYR A 58 1.52 -5.50 2.37
N SER A 59 1.63 -4.16 2.39
CA SER A 59 2.36 -3.41 3.41
C SER A 59 1.77 -3.65 4.81
N THR A 60 0.45 -3.53 4.93
CA THR A 60 -0.24 -3.66 6.22
C THR A 60 -0.33 -5.09 6.71
N TRP A 61 -0.43 -6.07 5.80
CA TRP A 61 -0.29 -7.49 6.15
C TRP A 61 1.09 -7.79 6.75
N LYS A 62 2.15 -7.27 6.12
CA LYS A 62 3.52 -7.40 6.61
C LYS A 62 3.67 -6.73 7.99
N SER A 63 3.12 -5.53 8.18
CA SER A 63 3.12 -4.83 9.46
C SER A 63 2.32 -5.56 10.54
N TYR A 64 1.20 -6.18 10.20
CA TYR A 64 0.46 -7.05 11.11
C TYR A 64 1.31 -8.25 11.56
N LYS A 65 1.98 -8.93 10.63
CA LYS A 65 2.82 -10.09 10.95
C LYS A 65 4.09 -9.73 11.73
N LYS A 66 4.68 -8.55 11.49
CA LYS A 66 5.93 -8.12 12.15
C LYS A 66 5.71 -7.37 13.48
N ALA A 67 4.65 -6.57 13.59
CA ALA A 67 4.45 -5.62 14.67
C ALA A 67 3.05 -5.68 15.31
N GLY A 68 2.22 -6.68 14.95
CA GLY A 68 0.89 -6.87 15.54
C GLY A 68 -0.12 -5.77 15.18
N GLN A 69 0.16 -4.94 14.17
CA GLN A 69 -0.69 -3.81 13.76
C GLN A 69 -1.95 -4.27 13.01
N ILE A 70 -2.87 -4.96 13.70
CA ILE A 70 -4.10 -5.47 13.10
C ILE A 70 -5.06 -4.34 12.69
N GLY A 71 -5.07 -3.22 13.43
CA GLY A 71 -5.96 -2.10 13.15
C GLY A 71 -5.77 -1.50 11.75
N ILE A 72 -4.52 -1.31 11.32
CA ILE A 72 -4.24 -0.76 9.98
C ILE A 72 -4.60 -1.76 8.87
N LEU A 73 -4.43 -3.06 9.12
CA LEU A 73 -4.83 -4.10 8.17
C LEU A 73 -6.36 -4.12 7.97
N ILE A 74 -7.14 -4.10 9.06
CA ILE A 74 -8.60 -4.03 9.00
C ILE A 74 -9.04 -2.75 8.27
N ASN A 75 -8.45 -1.60 8.65
CA ASN A 75 -8.73 -0.33 8.00
C ASN A 75 -8.47 -0.40 6.48
N THR A 76 -7.35 -0.97 6.04
CA THR A 76 -7.03 -1.13 4.62
C THR A 76 -8.02 -2.04 3.89
N ILE A 77 -8.46 -3.14 4.51
CA ILE A 77 -9.49 -4.01 3.92
C ILE A 77 -10.80 -3.23 3.72
N LEU A 78 -11.28 -2.54 4.75
CA LEU A 78 -12.51 -1.75 4.67
C LEU A 78 -12.39 -0.62 3.65
N TYR A 79 -11.26 0.09 3.65
CA TYR A 79 -10.99 1.17 2.69
C TYR A 79 -10.94 0.65 1.25
N THR A 80 -10.41 -0.55 1.03
CA THR A 80 -10.43 -1.23 -0.28
C THR A 80 -11.86 -1.48 -0.73
N LEU A 81 -12.71 -2.04 0.14
CA LEU A 81 -14.12 -2.32 -0.18
C LEU A 81 -14.90 -1.04 -0.48
N VAL A 82 -14.74 0.00 0.34
CA VAL A 82 -15.42 1.29 0.14
C VAL A 82 -14.95 1.95 -1.16
N THR A 83 -13.65 1.92 -1.46
CA THR A 83 -13.12 2.49 -2.71
C THR A 83 -13.62 1.71 -3.92
N ALA A 84 -13.65 0.37 -3.85
CA ALA A 84 -14.20 -0.46 -4.91
C ALA A 84 -15.69 -0.18 -5.15
N ALA A 85 -16.48 -0.05 -4.07
CA ALA A 85 -17.87 0.37 -4.16
C ALA A 85 -18.01 1.78 -4.76
N GLY A 86 -17.12 2.72 -4.41
CA GLY A 86 -17.07 4.06 -5.01
C GLY A 86 -16.80 4.03 -6.52
N VAL A 87 -15.87 3.17 -6.97
CA VAL A 87 -15.62 2.96 -8.40
C VAL A 87 -16.86 2.38 -9.10
N VAL A 88 -17.47 1.34 -8.54
CA VAL A 88 -18.72 0.77 -9.08
C VAL A 88 -19.83 1.81 -9.15
N ASN A 89 -20.02 2.60 -8.08
CA ASN A 89 -21.05 3.62 -8.02
C ASN A 89 -20.85 4.69 -9.10
N TYR A 90 -19.64 5.22 -9.20
CA TYR A 90 -19.34 6.31 -10.12
C TYR A 90 -19.41 5.89 -11.59
N TRP A 91 -19.00 4.65 -11.91
CA TRP A 91 -18.86 4.20 -13.29
C TRP A 91 -20.01 3.32 -13.80
N LEU A 92 -20.69 2.56 -12.93
CA LEU A 92 -21.71 1.59 -13.32
C LEU A 92 -23.13 1.98 -12.91
N LEU A 93 -23.30 2.73 -11.82
CA LEU A 93 -24.64 3.04 -11.27
C LEU A 93 -25.11 4.47 -11.52
N LYS A 94 -24.18 5.40 -11.82
CA LYS A 94 -24.42 6.83 -12.08
C LYS A 94 -25.38 7.51 -11.11
#